data_AF-A0A914W7S1-F1
#
_entry.id   AF-A0A914W7S1-F1
#
_cell.length_a   1.000
_cell.length_b   1.000
_cell.length_c   1.000
_cell.angle_alpha   90.00
_cell.angle_beta   90.00
_cell.angle_gamma   90.00
#
_symmetry.space_group_name_H-M   'P 1'
#
loop_
_entity.id
_entity.type
_entity.pdbx_description
1 polymer ?
#
loop_
_entity_poly.entity_id
_entity_poly.type
_entity_poly.pdbx_seq_one_letter_code
_entity_poly.pdbx_strand_id
1 'polypeptide(L)' 'MTKRHTVESVQSLKSELCQLRIESGVKPKPVSNCVADLLRFVQDHQRNDPLLCVVPDKMNPFRPKTSLQCLGRAD' A
#
# COMPACT_ATOMS: atom_id res chain seq x y z
N MET A 1 -13.82 -25.57 38.63
CA MET A 1 -13.26 -24.37 37.95
C MET A 1 -13.75 -24.21 36.50
N THR A 2 -14.87 -24.85 36.10
CA THR A 2 -15.22 -25.03 34.68
C THR A 2 -16.13 -23.94 34.10
N LYS A 3 -16.87 -23.17 34.91
CA LYS A 3 -17.84 -22.18 34.41
C LYS A 3 -17.21 -20.92 33.80
N ARG A 4 -16.04 -20.47 34.26
CA ARG A 4 -15.40 -19.21 33.80
C ARG A 4 -14.84 -19.33 32.38
N HIS A 5 -14.19 -20.44 32.03
CA HIS A 5 -13.70 -20.67 30.67
C HIS A 5 -14.84 -20.74 29.63
N THR A 6 -16.02 -21.23 30.03
CA THR A 6 -17.18 -21.29 29.13
C THR A 6 -17.76 -19.90 28.83
N VAL A 7 -17.79 -18.97 29.80
CA VAL A 7 -18.31 -17.60 29.56
C VAL A 7 -17.36 -16.74 28.74
N GLU A 8 -16.03 -16.88 28.93
CA GLU A 8 -15.04 -16.20 28.08
C GLU A 8 -15.11 -16.70 26.64
N SER A 9 -15.26 -18.02 26.44
CA SER A 9 -15.47 -18.63 25.13
C SER A 9 -16.75 -18.14 24.45
N VAL A 10 -17.86 -18.06 25.20
CA VAL A 10 -19.14 -17.54 24.67
C VAL A 10 -19.05 -16.06 24.30
N GLN A 11 -18.31 -15.26 25.06
CA GLN A 11 -18.12 -13.84 24.75
C GLN A 11 -17.30 -13.65 23.47
N SER A 12 -16.24 -14.44 23.28
CA SER A 12 -15.43 -14.45 22.06
C SER A 12 -16.26 -14.81 20.82
N LEU A 13 -17.10 -15.83 20.93
CA LEU A 13 -18.01 -16.25 19.85
C LEU A 13 -19.03 -15.16 19.50
N LYS A 14 -19.53 -14.43 20.50
CA LYS A 14 -20.44 -13.30 20.25
C LYS A 14 -19.76 -12.18 19.48
N SER A 15 -18.51 -11.83 19.82
CA SER A 15 -17.76 -10.83 19.06
C SER A 15 -17.50 -11.29 17.61
N GLU A 16 -17.17 -12.56 17.41
CA GLU A 16 -16.93 -13.11 16.08
C GLU A 16 -18.20 -13.14 15.23
N LEU A 17 -19.35 -13.53 15.81
CA LEU A 17 -20.64 -13.46 15.11
C LEU A 17 -21.03 -12.03 14.76
N CYS A 18 -20.78 -11.06 15.64
CA CYS A 18 -20.99 -9.66 15.33
C CYS A 18 -20.12 -9.22 14.14
N GLN A 19 -18.85 -9.63 14.10
CA GLN A 19 -17.94 -9.33 13.00
C GLN A 19 -18.40 -9.96 11.68
N LEU A 20 -18.75 -11.25 11.68
CA LEU A 20 -19.23 -11.96 10.50
C LEU A 20 -20.51 -11.35 9.93
N ARG A 21 -21.41 -10.83 10.78
CA ARG A 21 -22.61 -10.12 10.34
C ARG A 21 -22.27 -8.81 9.62
N ILE A 22 -21.25 -8.09 10.10
CA ILE A 22 -20.77 -6.86 9.45
C ILE A 22 -20.15 -7.22 8.09
N GLU A 23 -19.26 -8.21 8.06
CA GLU A 23 -18.56 -8.64 6.84
C GLU A 23 -19.52 -9.17 5.77
N SER A 24 -20.50 -9.97 6.16
CA SER A 24 -21.57 -10.44 5.26
C SER A 24 -22.40 -9.30 4.66
N GLY A 25 -22.50 -8.17 5.36
CA GLY A 25 -23.17 -6.97 4.86
C GLY A 25 -22.38 -6.19 3.81
N VAL A 26 -21.09 -6.49 3.63
CA VAL A 26 -20.24 -5.80 2.65
C VAL A 26 -20.57 -6.30 1.24
N LYS A 27 -20.97 -5.37 0.36
CA LYS A 27 -21.26 -5.70 -1.03
C LYS A 27 -19.95 -5.84 -1.81
N PRO A 28 -19.65 -7.02 -2.39
CA PRO A 28 -18.44 -7.19 -3.18
C PRO A 28 -18.55 -6.40 -4.49
N LYS A 29 -17.46 -5.75 -4.89
CA LYS A 29 -17.32 -5.15 -6.22
C LYS A 29 -16.86 -6.23 -7.20
N PRO A 30 -17.39 -6.27 -8.45
CA PRO A 30 -16.91 -7.21 -9.45
C PRO A 30 -15.40 -7.09 -9.64
N VAL A 31 -14.70 -8.23 -9.63
CA VAL A 31 -13.24 -8.26 -9.79
C VAL A 31 -12.82 -7.58 -11.09
N SER A 32 -13.59 -7.75 -12.17
CA SER A 32 -13.38 -7.05 -13.44
C SER A 32 -13.30 -5.53 -13.28
N ASN A 33 -14.17 -4.95 -12.45
CA ASN A 33 -14.22 -3.51 -12.24
C ASN A 33 -13.06 -3.05 -11.34
N CYS A 34 -12.70 -3.84 -10.33
CA CYS A 34 -11.54 -3.57 -9.49
C CYS A 34 -10.24 -3.58 -10.32
N VAL A 35 -10.11 -4.53 -11.24
CA VAL A 35 -8.95 -4.63 -12.14
C VAL A 35 -8.92 -3.46 -13.10
N ALA A 36 -10.06 -3.07 -13.67
CA ALA A 36 -10.15 -1.89 -14.55
C ALA A 36 -9.70 -0.60 -13.84
N ASP A 37 -10.12 -0.40 -12.58
CA ASP A 37 -9.69 0.74 -11.78
C ASP A 37 -8.19 0.72 -11.49
N LEU A 38 -7.66 -0.46 -11.13
CA LEU A 38 -6.23 -0.64 -10.86
C LEU A 38 -5.40 -0.34 -12.12
N LEU A 39 -5.81 -0.88 -13.28
CA LEU A 39 -5.14 -0.64 -14.55
C LEU A 39 -5.14 0.84 -14.92
N ARG A 40 -6.29 1.51 -14.76
CA ARG A 40 -6.39 2.96 -15.00
C ARG A 40 -5.43 3.73 -14.11
N PHE A 41 -5.41 3.44 -12.81
CA PHE A 41 -4.51 4.11 -11.86
C PHE A 41 -3.05 3.94 -12.26
N VAL A 42 -2.63 2.72 -12.60
CA VAL A 42 -1.26 2.46 -13.06
C VAL A 42 -0.96 3.21 -14.34
N GLN A 43 -1.86 3.19 -15.32
CA GLN A 43 -1.66 3.88 -16.61
C GLN A 43 -1.52 5.39 -16.47
N ASP A 44 -2.29 5.99 -15.56
CA ASP A 44 -2.24 7.43 -15.30
C ASP A 44 -0.92 7.86 -14.63
N HIS A 45 -0.30 6.99 -13.83
CA HIS A 45 0.87 7.31 -13.01
C HIS A 45 2.20 6.75 -13.54
N GLN A 46 2.19 5.76 -14.44
CA GLN A 46 3.41 5.09 -14.93
C GLN A 46 4.45 6.05 -15.53
N ARG A 47 4.01 7.17 -16.11
CA ARG A 47 4.91 8.18 -16.71
C ARG A 47 5.67 9.00 -15.68
N ASN A 48 5.10 9.10 -14.48
CA ASN A 48 5.68 9.84 -13.36
C ASN A 48 6.47 8.92 -12.42
N ASP A 49 6.47 7.61 -12.68
CA ASP A 49 7.24 6.63 -11.91
C ASP A 49 8.71 6.64 -12.38
N PRO A 50 9.65 7.11 -11.54
CA PRO A 50 11.07 7.16 -11.88
C PRO A 50 11.73 5.80 -12.09
N LEU A 51 11.09 4.72 -11.64
CA LEU A 51 11.58 3.35 -11.79
C LEU A 51 11.11 2.70 -13.09
N LEU A 52 9.99 3.18 -13.65
CA LEU A 52 9.48 2.72 -14.94
C LEU A 52 9.99 3.59 -16.10
N CYS A 53 10.05 4.91 -15.89
CA CYS A 53 10.57 5.86 -16.87
C CYS A 53 12.01 6.22 -16.54
N VAL A 54 12.91 6.13 -17.53
CA VAL A 54 14.29 6.57 -17.36
C VAL A 54 14.31 8.06 -17.03
N VAL A 55 14.67 8.40 -15.79
CA VAL A 55 14.87 9.78 -15.39
C VAL A 55 16.25 10.27 -15.85
N PRO A 56 16.37 11.53 -16.31
CA PRO A 56 17.68 12.10 -16.61
C PRO A 56 18.59 12.09 -15.38
N ASP A 57 19.90 11.83 -15.56
CA ASP A 57 20.88 11.76 -14.47
C ASP A 57 20.86 13.00 -13.56
N LYS A 58 20.58 14.18 -14.11
CA LYS A 58 20.49 15.43 -13.33
C LYS A 58 19.36 15.42 -12.29
N MET A 59 18.29 14.66 -12.53
CA MET A 59 17.16 14.50 -11.62
C MET A 59 17.31 13.27 -10.72
N ASN A 60 18.27 12.39 -11.00
CA ASN A 60 18.54 11.21 -10.18
C ASN A 60 19.35 11.61 -8.92
N PRO A 61 18.77 11.54 -7.70
CA PRO A 61 19.50 11.87 -6.48
C PRO A 61 20.66 10.90 -6.19
N PHE A 62 20.65 9.70 -6.78
CA PHE A 62 21.69 8.68 -6.64
C PHE A 62 22.76 8.75 -7.74
N ARG A 63 22.79 9.81 -8.54
CA ARG A 63 23.81 9.96 -9.59
C ARG A 63 25.22 10.02 -8.98
N PRO A 64 26.23 9.43 -9.64
CA PRO A 64 27.62 9.59 -9.22
C PRO A 64 28.01 11.06 -9.17
N LYS A 65 28.69 11.49 -8.10
CA LYS A 65 29.30 12.83 -8.05
C LYS A 65 30.43 12.85 -9.08
N THR A 66 30.30 13.64 -10.14
CA THR A 66 31.45 13.91 -11.01
C THR A 66 32.53 14.62 -10.18
N SER A 67 33.78 14.19 -10.36
CA SER A 67 34.97 14.57 -9.58
C SER A 67 35.24 16.07 -9.43
N LEU A 68 34.53 16.92 -10.18
CA LEU A 68 34.66 18.39 -10.16
C LEU A 68 33.62 19.11 -9.28
N GLN A 69 32.69 18.42 -8.61
CA GLN A 69 31.71 19.09 -7.72
C GLN A 69 32.25 19.40 -6.31
N CYS A 70 33.48 19.00 -6.00
CA CYS A 70 34.11 19.25 -4.70
C CYS A 70 34.97 20.55 -4.65
N LEU A 71 35.18 21.22 -5.78
CA LEU A 71 36.12 22.34 -5.90
C LEU A 71 35.41 23.70 -6.05
N GLY A 72 34.43 23.96 -5.20
CA GLY A 72 33.62 25.18 -5.26
C GLY A 72 33.25 25.69 -3.87
N ARG A 73 34.25 26.08 -3.08
CA ARG A 73 34.19 27.10 -2.01
C ARG A 73 35.59 27.27 -1.41
N ALA A 74 36.31 28.24 -1.94
CA ALA A 74 37.48 28.84 -1.30
C ALA A 74 37.48 30.32 -1.66
N ASP A 75 36.53 31.06 -1.08
CA ASP A 75 36.54 32.52 -0.93
C ASP A 75 35.78 32.86 0.36
#